data_AF-A0A015TXZ6-F1
#
_entry.id   AF-A0A015TXZ6-F1
#
_cell.length_a   1.000
_cell.length_b   1.000
_cell.length_c   1.000
_cell.angle_alpha   90.00
_cell.angle_beta   90.00
_cell.angle_gamma   90.00
#
_symmetry.space_group_name_H-M   'P 1'
#
loop_
_entity.id
_entity.type
_entity.pdbx_description
1 polymer ?
#
loop_
_entity_poly.entity_id
_entity_poly.type
_entity_poly.pdbx_seq_one_letter_code
_entity_poly.pdbx_strand_id
1 'polypeptide(L)' 'MDIVVNNAVIIEIKAVEELHPVHTAQLITYLKLSGIKYGLLINFNVRSLKEGIRRYIV' A
#
# COMPACT_ATOMS: atom_id res chain seq x y z
N MET A 1 -5.72 -1.28 6.77
CA MET A 1 -4.51 -0.54 7.18
C MET A 1 -3.70 -1.50 8.03
N ASP A 2 -2.73 -2.15 7.40
CA ASP A 2 -2.08 -3.31 8.01
C ASP A 2 -0.93 -2.88 8.94
N ILE A 3 -0.10 -1.91 8.52
CA ILE A 3 1.05 -1.47 9.30
C ILE A 3 1.29 0.04 9.13
N VAL A 4 1.58 0.74 10.22
CA VAL A 4 2.17 2.08 10.24
C VAL A 4 3.56 2.00 10.86
N VAL A 5 4.56 2.54 10.18
CA VAL A 5 5.95 2.53 10.65
C VAL A 5 6.39 3.95 10.98
N ASN A 6 6.82 4.18 12.23
CA ASN A 6 7.36 5.46 12.73
C ASN A 6 6.50 6.69 12.40
N ASN A 7 5.17 6.54 12.30
CA ASN A 7 4.25 7.58 11.83
C ASN A 7 4.68 8.26 10.51
N ALA A 8 5.43 7.54 9.67
CA ALA A 8 6.07 8.10 8.47
C ALA A 8 5.71 7.34 7.20
N VAL A 9 5.33 6.06 7.33
CA VAL A 9 4.95 5.19 6.21
C VAL A 9 3.73 4.35 6.58
N ILE A 10 2.81 4.21 5.63
CA ILE A 10 1.70 3.25 5.67
C ILE A 10 2.02 2.09 4.75
N ILE A 11 1.86 0.86 5.23
CA ILE A 11 2.01 -0.36 4.43
C ILE A 11 0.67 -1.10 4.42
N GLU A 12 0.21 -1.41 3.22
CA GLU A 12 -0.97 -2.23 2.96
C GLU A 12 -0.53 -3.48 2.18
N ILE A 13 -0.95 -4.64 2.66
CA ILE A 13 -0.54 -5.96 2.18
C ILE A 13 -1.75 -6.65 1.55
N LYS A 14 -1.51 -7.33 0.42
CA LYS A 14 -2.48 -8.19 -0.27
C LYS A 14 -1.84 -9.51 -0.70
N ALA A 15 -2.68 -10.51 -0.92
CA ALA A 15 -2.32 -11.79 -1.52
C ALA A 15 -3.43 -12.18 -2.50
N VAL A 16 -3.56 -11.41 -3.58
CA VAL A 16 -4.66 -11.50 -4.57
C VAL A 16 -4.10 -11.66 -5.97
N GLU A 17 -4.85 -12.29 -6.88
CA GLU A 17 -4.42 -12.49 -8.27
C GLU A 17 -4.09 -11.17 -8.98
N GLU A 18 -4.94 -10.15 -8.82
CA GLU A 18 -4.71 -8.82 -9.37
C GLU A 18 -5.00 -7.71 -8.37
N LEU A 19 -4.20 -6.63 -8.42
CA LEU A 19 -4.49 -5.41 -7.69
C LEU A 19 -5.51 -4.55 -8.45
N HIS A 20 -6.73 -4.48 -7.93
CA HIS A 20 -7.75 -3.57 -8.45
C HIS A 20 -7.58 -2.11 -7.98
N PRO A 21 -8.13 -1.13 -8.71
CA PRO A 21 -8.07 0.29 -8.34
C PRO A 21 -8.55 0.61 -6.92
N VAL A 22 -9.51 -0.16 -6.39
CA VAL A 22 -10.03 0.00 -5.02
C VAL A 22 -8.95 -0.16 -3.95
N HIS A 23 -7.95 -1.03 -4.15
CA HIS A 23 -6.85 -1.21 -3.21
C HIS A 23 -5.97 0.04 -3.13
N THR A 24 -5.76 0.70 -4.28
CA THR A 24 -5.04 1.97 -4.35
C THR A 24 -5.85 3.09 -3.69
N ALA A 25 -7.15 3.18 -3.98
CA ALA A 25 -8.04 4.19 -3.41
C ALA A 25 -8.12 4.10 -1.88
N GLN A 26 -8.15 2.87 -1.34
CA GLN A 26 -8.09 2.61 0.10
C GLN A 26 -6.79 3.16 0.71
N LEU A 27 -5.62 2.82 0.14
CA LEU A 27 -4.34 3.34 0.64
C LEU A 27 -4.27 4.88 0.60
N ILE A 28 -4.70 5.49 -0.51
CA ILE A 28 -4.73 6.96 -0.65
C ILE A 28 -5.65 7.61 0.41
N THR A 29 -6.78 6.98 0.72
CA THR A 29 -7.70 7.47 1.75
C THR A 29 -7.01 7.50 3.11
N TYR A 30 -6.27 6.45 3.47
CA TYR A 30 -5.52 6.43 4.72
C TYR A 30 -4.37 7.43 4.75
N LEU A 31 -3.63 7.62 3.65
CA LEU A 31 -2.58 8.65 3.56
C LEU A 31 -3.16 10.05 3.84
N LYS A 32 -4.29 10.38 3.21
CA LYS A 32 -4.97 11.67 3.40
C LYS A 32 -5.49 11.86 4.83
N LEU A 33 -6.15 10.85 5.40
CA LEU A 33 -6.74 10.95 6.74
C LEU A 33 -5.68 10.98 7.85
N SER A 34 -4.55 10.32 7.66
CA SER A 34 -3.47 10.27 8.65
C SER A 34 -2.47 11.42 8.55
N GLY A 35 -2.45 12.15 7.42
CA GLY A 35 -1.42 13.15 7.12
C GLY A 35 -0.06 12.54 6.77
N ILE A 36 0.07 11.21 6.70
CA ILE A 36 1.29 10.51 6.29
C ILE A 36 1.40 10.55 4.77
N LYS A 37 2.57 10.95 4.26
CA LYS A 37 2.80 11.17 2.82
C LYS A 37 3.15 9.91 2.04
N TYR A 38 3.76 8.91 2.69
CA TYR A 38 4.34 7.75 2.01
C TYR A 38 3.53 6.48 2.25
N GLY A 39 3.16 5.82 1.17
CA GLY A 39 2.43 4.54 1.20
C GLY A 39 3.09 3.46 0.36
N LEU A 40 3.03 2.22 0.84
CA LEU A 40 3.41 1.01 0.12
C LEU A 40 2.20 0.08 0.01
N LEU A 41 1.83 -0.30 -1.21
CA LEU A 41 0.88 -1.37 -1.48
C LEU A 41 1.67 -2.58 -1.98
N ILE A 42 1.64 -3.68 -1.23
CA ILE A 42 2.46 -4.87 -1.49
C ILE A 42 1.54 -6.06 -1.77
N ASN A 43 1.56 -6.61 -2.98
CA ASN A 43 0.93 -7.87 -3.31
C ASN A 43 1.94 -9.03 -3.23
N PHE A 44 1.70 -10.02 -2.37
CA PHE A 44 2.56 -11.19 -2.22
C PHE A 44 2.23 -12.33 -3.19
N ASN A 45 1.11 -12.25 -3.91
CA ASN A 45 0.76 -13.26 -4.92
C ASN A 45 1.47 -12.97 -6.25
N VAL A 46 2.81 -12.95 -6.21
CA VAL A 46 3.70 -12.71 -7.35
C VAL A 46 4.94 -13.59 -7.22
N ARG A 47 5.59 -13.91 -8.33
CA ARG A 47 6.81 -14.74 -8.32
C ARG A 47 8.00 -14.05 -7.66
N SER A 48 8.08 -12.72 -7.79
CA SER A 48 9.14 -11.89 -7.22
C SER A 48 8.50 -10.71 -6.50
N LEU A 49 8.84 -10.50 -5.23
CA LEU A 49 8.25 -9.40 -4.44
C LEU A 49 8.52 -8.01 -5.06
N LYS A 50 9.59 -7.87 -5.84
CA LYS A 50 9.90 -6.63 -6.57
C LYS A 50 8.77 -6.23 -7.54
N GLU A 51 8.02 -7.20 -8.07
CA GLU A 51 6.89 -6.98 -8.98
C GLU A 51 5.58 -6.66 -8.23
N GLY A 52 5.51 -7.03 -6.95
CA GLY A 52 4.34 -6.86 -6.10
C GLY A 52 4.27 -5.52 -5.36
N ILE A 53 5.35 -4.73 -5.36
CA ILE A 53 5.44 -3.47 -4.60
C ILE A 53 5.03 -2.28 -5.48
N ARG A 54 4.07 -1.49 -4.99
CA ARG A 54 3.70 -0.18 -5.54
C ARG A 54 3.88 0.90 -4.48
N ARG A 55 4.62 1.96 -4.81
CA ARG A 55 4.85 3.12 -3.94
C ARG A 55 3.94 4.28 -4.33
N TYR A 56 3.37 4.93 -3.33
CA TYR A 56 2.53 6.12 -3.49
C TYR A 56 3.05 7.26 -2.63
N ILE A 57 2.88 8.49 -3.14
CA ILE A 57 3.23 9.73 -2.46
C ILE A 57 2.03 10.68 -2.60
N VAL A 58 1.53 11.21 -1.49
CA VAL A 58 0.40 12.16 -1.42
C VAL A 58 0.84 13.43 -0.69
#